data_AF-K0RYA1-F1
#
_entry.id   AF-K0RYA1-F1
#
_cell.length_a   1.000
_cell.length_b   1.000
_cell.length_c   1.000
_cell.angle_alpha   90.00
_cell.angle_beta   90.00
_cell.angle_gamma   90.00
#
_symmetry.space_group_name_H-M   'P 1'
#
loop_
_entity.id
_entity.type
_entity.pdbx_description
1 polymer ?
#
loop_
_entity_poly.entity_id
_entity_poly.type
_entity_poly.pdbx_seq_one_letter_code
_entity_poly.pdbx_strand_id
1 'polypeptide(L)'
;MSRHDNTAPGRLRRAAFFVLPVLAFGLGSLLSTFYYWNHVREMKLDPLRRENDQLNQKIQNLQRQQSKTEAVFPYASIMEENFGASVKMPDKQLKTHLNSIIIRNREVHAPTRDELLKSLYGIGPQAVSFYDGFAFPYDQAVRYPTSKYVSNFVRDHQNVFDLIESLMLPKEDDIRFIVEAGSFVGSSANVWVKFARRHNATLLCIDTWEGDVNMWVLPQFKQPMSITYGRGHLYDNFIQNIIDGNSTDVVLPMAVSSLVGAKILWAQKFSPDVVYIDTAHEQGETLGELFAYWEILRPGGVLIGDDYDYFPAVKHDVDEFVAYKNLHLSFTKSGKTFAIKKPRSNS
;
A
#
# COMPACT_ATOMS: atom_id res chain seq x y z
N MET A 1 12.08 -85.33 20.17
CA MET A 1 10.66 -85.72 19.95
C MET A 1 10.12 -84.91 18.76
N SER A 2 9.14 -85.45 18.02
CA SER A 2 8.33 -84.90 16.89
C SER A 2 8.59 -83.45 16.39
N ARG A 3 8.90 -83.24 15.08
CA ARG A 3 7.97 -82.94 13.94
C ARG A 3 7.07 -81.69 14.17
N HIS A 4 6.99 -80.67 13.29
CA HIS A 4 6.55 -80.71 11.87
C HIS A 4 6.86 -79.41 11.06
N ASP A 5 6.61 -79.45 9.74
CA ASP A 5 6.79 -78.41 8.70
C ASP A 5 5.81 -77.21 8.72
N ASN A 6 6.17 -76.06 8.08
CA ASN A 6 5.55 -75.64 6.78
C ASN A 6 6.08 -74.32 6.13
N THR A 7 6.45 -74.43 4.84
CA THR A 7 6.26 -73.54 3.65
C THR A 7 6.24 -71.98 3.67
N ALA A 8 7.23 -71.35 2.98
CA ALA A 8 7.21 -70.36 1.84
C ALA A 8 6.34 -69.05 1.89
N PRO A 9 6.46 -68.02 0.96
CA PRO A 9 7.26 -67.89 -0.29
C PRO A 9 7.90 -66.49 -0.67
N GLY A 10 8.72 -66.42 -1.76
CA GLY A 10 8.58 -65.36 -2.81
C GLY A 10 9.77 -64.47 -3.30
N ARG A 11 9.80 -64.22 -4.65
CA ARG A 11 10.22 -63.01 -5.45
C ARG A 11 11.66 -62.78 -6.04
N LEU A 12 11.81 -62.70 -7.40
CA LEU A 12 12.29 -61.53 -8.26
C LEU A 12 13.11 -61.80 -9.59
N ARG A 13 12.69 -61.13 -10.70
CA ARG A 13 13.42 -60.39 -11.80
C ARG A 13 14.06 -60.99 -13.11
N ARG A 14 13.59 -60.46 -14.27
CA ARG A 14 14.26 -59.92 -15.54
C ARG A 14 15.19 -60.81 -16.42
N ALA A 15 15.49 -60.57 -17.73
CA ALA A 15 14.82 -60.00 -18.95
C ALA A 15 15.81 -59.99 -20.20
N ALA A 16 15.38 -60.27 -21.46
CA ALA A 16 16.10 -60.13 -22.78
C ALA A 16 15.24 -60.61 -24.02
N PHE A 17 15.64 -60.60 -25.33
CA PHE A 17 16.02 -59.53 -26.31
C PHE A 17 15.95 -60.03 -27.82
N PHE A 18 16.17 -59.16 -28.84
CA PHE A 18 16.59 -59.35 -30.28
C PHE A 18 15.61 -59.55 -31.52
N VAL A 19 15.29 -58.43 -32.23
CA VAL A 19 15.50 -57.97 -33.66
C VAL A 19 15.31 -58.85 -34.96
N LEU A 20 14.27 -58.51 -35.81
CA LEU A 20 14.14 -58.19 -37.31
C LEU A 20 14.97 -58.89 -38.46
N PRO A 21 14.74 -58.69 -39.81
CA PRO A 21 13.65 -58.06 -40.67
C PRO A 21 13.24 -58.82 -42.01
N VAL A 22 12.41 -58.22 -42.93
CA VAL A 22 12.62 -58.04 -44.43
C VAL A 22 11.38 -57.55 -45.28
N LEU A 23 11.63 -56.59 -46.20
CA LEU A 23 11.01 -56.04 -47.48
C LEU A 23 9.72 -56.65 -48.14
N ALA A 24 8.92 -56.01 -49.05
CA ALA A 24 8.83 -54.68 -49.73
C ALA A 24 7.46 -54.47 -50.46
N PHE A 25 7.01 -53.22 -50.79
CA PHE A 25 6.06 -52.90 -51.92
C PHE A 25 5.82 -51.38 -52.18
N GLY A 26 5.82 -50.94 -53.46
CA GLY A 26 4.84 -49.98 -54.03
C GLY A 26 5.03 -48.43 -53.98
N LEU A 27 5.67 -47.84 -55.00
CA LEU A 27 5.75 -46.37 -55.23
C LEU A 27 4.39 -45.66 -55.47
N GLY A 28 3.38 -46.36 -56.00
CA GLY A 28 2.05 -45.79 -56.24
C GLY A 28 1.27 -45.42 -54.97
N SER A 29 1.68 -45.93 -53.80
CA SER A 29 1.09 -45.59 -52.51
C SER A 29 1.44 -44.17 -52.05
N LEU A 30 2.61 -43.64 -52.44
CA LEU A 30 3.11 -42.38 -51.89
C LEU A 30 2.32 -41.17 -52.41
N LEU A 31 1.92 -41.16 -53.69
CA LEU A 31 1.15 -40.06 -54.27
C LEU A 31 -0.29 -40.01 -53.73
N SER A 32 -0.97 -41.15 -53.60
CA SER A 32 -2.32 -41.19 -53.01
C SER A 32 -2.27 -40.86 -51.52
N THR A 33 -1.25 -41.32 -50.79
CA THR A 33 -1.03 -40.97 -49.38
C THR A 33 -0.75 -39.47 -49.21
N PHE A 34 0.03 -38.84 -50.10
CA PHE A 34 0.30 -37.40 -50.04
C PHE A 34 -0.96 -36.55 -50.31
N TYR A 35 -1.75 -36.91 -51.32
CA TYR A 35 -3.04 -36.25 -51.58
C TYR A 35 -4.02 -36.44 -50.42
N TYR A 36 -4.12 -37.66 -49.88
CA TYR A 36 -4.98 -37.96 -48.73
C TYR A 36 -4.57 -37.15 -47.49
N TRP A 37 -3.27 -37.08 -47.18
CA TRP A 37 -2.77 -36.29 -46.06
C TRP A 37 -2.93 -34.78 -46.24
N ASN A 38 -2.76 -34.23 -47.45
CA ASN A 38 -3.06 -32.82 -47.70
C ASN A 38 -4.57 -32.55 -47.56
N HIS A 39 -5.44 -33.41 -48.08
CA HIS A 39 -6.90 -33.22 -47.96
C HIS A 39 -7.37 -33.33 -46.50
N VAL A 40 -6.88 -34.32 -45.74
CA VAL A 40 -7.14 -34.44 -44.29
C VAL A 40 -6.56 -33.26 -43.50
N ARG A 41 -5.42 -32.71 -43.92
CA ARG A 41 -4.81 -31.51 -43.33
C ARG A 41 -5.65 -30.26 -43.59
N GLU A 42 -6.15 -30.07 -44.81
CA GLU A 42 -7.06 -28.96 -45.14
C GLU A 42 -8.38 -29.08 -44.37
N MET A 43 -9.04 -30.26 -44.39
CA MET A 43 -10.29 -30.49 -43.65
C MET A 43 -10.17 -30.25 -42.13
N LYS A 44 -8.98 -30.42 -41.54
CA LYS A 44 -8.73 -30.16 -40.12
C LYS A 44 -8.23 -28.74 -39.81
N LEU A 45 -7.52 -28.09 -40.73
CA LEU A 45 -6.99 -26.73 -40.52
C LEU A 45 -7.97 -25.62 -40.94
N ASP A 46 -8.85 -25.87 -41.90
CA ASP A 46 -9.82 -24.87 -42.38
C ASP A 46 -10.83 -24.45 -41.29
N PRO A 47 -11.44 -25.35 -40.49
CA PRO A 47 -12.29 -24.94 -39.35
C PRO A 47 -11.54 -24.05 -38.34
N LEU A 48 -10.31 -24.42 -37.99
CA LEU A 48 -9.46 -23.67 -37.05
C LEU A 48 -9.04 -22.31 -37.61
N ARG A 49 -8.82 -22.19 -38.93
CA ARG A 49 -8.57 -20.89 -39.58
C ARG A 49 -9.79 -19.99 -39.51
N ARG A 50 -10.97 -20.50 -39.87
CA ARG A 50 -12.24 -19.73 -39.79
C ARG A 50 -12.55 -19.26 -38.38
N GLU A 51 -12.33 -20.13 -37.38
CA GLU A 51 -12.51 -19.78 -35.96
C GLU A 51 -11.52 -18.68 -35.53
N ASN A 52 -10.25 -18.78 -35.94
CA ASN A 52 -9.24 -17.76 -35.65
C ASN A 52 -9.54 -16.43 -36.37
N ASP A 53 -9.99 -16.47 -37.63
CA ASP A 53 -10.40 -15.28 -38.39
C ASP A 53 -11.63 -14.59 -37.75
N GLN A 54 -12.62 -15.35 -37.29
CA GLN A 54 -13.74 -14.84 -36.50
C GLN A 54 -13.29 -14.22 -35.17
N LEU A 55 -12.33 -14.85 -34.48
CA LEU A 55 -11.74 -14.32 -33.25
C LEU A 55 -11.03 -12.98 -33.50
N ASN A 56 -10.20 -12.90 -34.54
CA ASN A 56 -9.49 -11.70 -34.96
C ASN A 56 -10.46 -10.57 -35.36
N GLN A 57 -11.54 -10.88 -36.07
CA GLN A 57 -12.57 -9.91 -36.43
C GLN A 57 -13.33 -9.41 -35.19
N LYS A 58 -13.60 -10.28 -34.21
CA LYS A 58 -14.19 -9.91 -32.91
C LYS A 58 -13.26 -9.00 -32.10
N ILE A 59 -11.96 -9.28 -32.07
CA ILE A 59 -10.93 -8.45 -31.43
C ILE A 59 -10.88 -7.05 -32.08
N GLN A 60 -10.85 -6.97 -33.41
CA GLN A 60 -10.85 -5.67 -34.13
C GLN A 60 -12.12 -4.86 -33.86
N ASN A 61 -13.28 -5.50 -33.76
CA ASN A 61 -14.54 -4.82 -33.44
C ASN A 61 -14.56 -4.29 -31.99
N LEU A 62 -14.04 -5.05 -31.02
CA LEU A 62 -13.89 -4.59 -29.63
C LEU A 62 -12.93 -3.40 -29.53
N GLN A 63 -11.79 -3.45 -30.23
CA GLN A 63 -10.83 -2.34 -30.28
C GLN A 63 -11.46 -1.05 -30.87
N ARG A 64 -12.26 -1.17 -31.94
CA ARG A 64 -13.01 -0.04 -32.53
C ARG A 64 -14.15 0.48 -31.67
N GLN A 65 -14.69 -0.34 -30.76
CA GLN A 65 -15.65 0.11 -29.76
C GLN A 65 -14.92 0.87 -28.65
N GLN A 66 -13.81 0.32 -28.13
CA GLN A 66 -12.98 0.97 -27.11
C GLN A 66 -12.52 2.37 -27.53
N SER A 67 -11.96 2.52 -28.74
CA SER A 67 -11.52 3.83 -29.26
C SER A 67 -12.66 4.83 -29.49
N LYS A 68 -13.91 4.36 -29.60
CA LYS A 68 -15.10 5.25 -29.62
C LYS A 68 -15.54 5.64 -28.21
N THR A 69 -15.36 4.78 -27.21
CA THR A 69 -15.65 5.09 -25.80
C THR A 69 -14.65 6.12 -25.24
N GLU A 70 -13.36 5.99 -25.58
CA GLU A 70 -12.30 6.95 -25.23
C GLU A 70 -12.62 8.38 -25.70
N ALA A 71 -13.23 8.53 -26.89
CA ALA A 71 -13.66 9.82 -27.42
C ALA A 71 -14.91 10.43 -26.73
N VAL A 72 -15.62 9.66 -25.91
CA VAL A 72 -16.87 10.08 -25.22
C VAL A 72 -16.63 10.42 -23.75
N PHE A 73 -15.56 9.88 -23.13
CA PHE A 73 -15.23 10.12 -21.72
C PHE A 73 -13.82 10.70 -21.54
N PRO A 74 -13.59 11.98 -21.89
CA PRO A 74 -12.28 12.61 -21.73
C PRO A 74 -11.76 12.62 -20.28
N TYR A 75 -12.65 12.53 -19.28
CA TYR A 75 -12.24 12.40 -17.87
C TYR A 75 -11.71 10.99 -17.54
N ALA A 76 -12.24 9.94 -18.18
CA ALA A 76 -11.78 8.57 -17.96
C ALA A 76 -10.42 8.33 -18.61
N SER A 77 -10.21 8.82 -19.84
CA SER A 77 -8.89 8.76 -20.48
C SER A 77 -7.82 9.56 -19.71
N ILE A 78 -8.16 10.75 -19.19
CA ILE A 78 -7.28 11.50 -18.27
C ILE A 78 -6.91 10.67 -17.01
N MET A 79 -7.84 9.91 -16.44
CA MET A 79 -7.59 9.06 -15.26
C MET A 79 -6.78 7.79 -15.61
N GLU A 80 -6.98 7.20 -16.78
CA GLU A 80 -6.16 6.10 -17.29
C GLU A 80 -4.73 6.53 -17.62
N GLU A 81 -4.54 7.71 -18.24
CA GLU A 81 -3.24 8.28 -18.57
C GLU A 81 -2.47 8.77 -17.33
N ASN A 82 -3.16 9.41 -16.38
CA ASN A 82 -2.50 10.16 -15.29
C ASN A 82 -2.57 9.49 -13.90
N PHE A 83 -3.43 8.48 -13.67
CA PHE A 83 -3.71 7.95 -12.32
C PHE A 83 -3.66 6.42 -12.18
N GLY A 84 -3.11 5.70 -13.17
CA GLY A 84 -2.77 4.28 -13.02
C GLY A 84 -3.94 3.29 -13.12
N ALA A 85 -5.09 3.72 -13.68
CA ALA A 85 -6.23 2.84 -13.95
C ALA A 85 -6.00 1.80 -15.08
N SER A 86 -4.77 1.72 -15.61
CA SER A 86 -4.35 0.76 -16.63
C SER A 86 -4.12 -0.64 -16.05
N VAL A 87 -4.98 -1.59 -16.45
CA VAL A 87 -4.88 -3.04 -16.11
C VAL A 87 -3.56 -3.69 -16.58
N LYS A 88 -2.79 -3.02 -17.45
CA LYS A 88 -1.57 -3.58 -18.04
C LYS A 88 -0.32 -3.27 -17.19
N MET A 89 -0.24 -2.11 -16.54
CA MET A 89 0.93 -1.67 -15.74
C MET A 89 0.59 -0.57 -14.72
N PRO A 90 -0.12 -0.88 -13.61
CA PRO A 90 -0.82 0.14 -12.81
C PRO A 90 0.08 1.24 -12.22
N ASP A 91 1.12 0.86 -11.48
CA ASP A 91 1.87 1.81 -10.64
C ASP A 91 3.17 2.32 -11.30
N LYS A 92 3.85 1.48 -12.09
CA LYS A 92 5.07 1.89 -12.81
C LYS A 92 4.77 2.92 -13.91
N GLN A 93 3.68 2.76 -14.68
CA GLN A 93 3.34 3.75 -15.71
C GLN A 93 2.87 5.06 -15.10
N LEU A 94 2.06 5.04 -14.04
CA LEU A 94 1.70 6.21 -13.24
C LEU A 94 2.95 7.00 -12.83
N LYS A 95 3.91 6.31 -12.19
CA LYS A 95 5.16 6.92 -11.73
C LYS A 95 6.02 7.44 -12.89
N THR A 96 6.14 6.70 -13.99
CA THR A 96 6.85 7.15 -15.20
C THR A 96 6.18 8.38 -15.83
N HIS A 97 4.85 8.40 -15.91
CA HIS A 97 4.07 9.51 -16.43
C HIS A 97 4.25 10.75 -15.56
N LEU A 98 3.98 10.67 -14.24
CA LEU A 98 4.15 11.80 -13.31
C LEU A 98 5.58 12.35 -13.34
N ASN A 99 6.60 11.47 -13.32
CA ASN A 99 8.00 11.86 -13.49
C ASN A 99 8.26 12.58 -14.83
N SER A 100 7.44 12.38 -15.87
CA SER A 100 7.58 13.01 -17.19
C SER A 100 6.90 14.37 -17.33
N ILE A 101 5.79 14.61 -16.63
CA ILE A 101 4.98 15.84 -16.76
C ILE A 101 5.11 16.83 -15.60
N ILE A 102 5.26 16.35 -14.35
CA ILE A 102 5.18 17.18 -13.14
C ILE A 102 6.52 17.26 -12.41
N ILE A 103 7.30 16.16 -12.42
CA ILE A 103 8.36 15.96 -11.42
C ILE A 103 9.79 15.92 -12.00
N ARG A 104 9.98 16.32 -13.26
CA ARG A 104 11.25 16.11 -14.01
C ARG A 104 12.53 16.65 -13.35
N ASN A 105 12.44 17.65 -12.49
CA ASN A 105 13.59 18.34 -11.88
C ASN A 105 13.50 18.50 -10.34
N ARG A 106 12.71 17.68 -9.64
CA ARG A 106 12.63 17.76 -8.16
C ARG A 106 13.49 16.69 -7.50
N GLU A 107 14.36 17.11 -6.58
CA GLU A 107 15.11 16.21 -5.72
C GLU A 107 14.24 15.66 -4.58
N VAL A 108 14.58 14.46 -4.11
CA VAL A 108 13.91 13.82 -2.97
C VAL A 108 14.45 14.41 -1.68
N HIS A 109 13.58 15.02 -0.88
CA HIS A 109 13.97 15.73 0.34
C HIS A 109 12.86 15.67 1.41
N ALA A 110 13.23 15.86 2.68
CA ALA A 110 12.27 16.20 3.72
C ALA A 110 11.89 17.69 3.57
N PRO A 111 10.60 18.02 3.32
CA PRO A 111 10.15 19.39 3.11
C PRO A 111 10.12 20.21 4.39
N THR A 112 10.22 21.53 4.24
CA THR A 112 9.87 22.50 5.28
C THR A 112 8.36 22.61 5.45
N ARG A 113 7.92 23.19 6.58
CA ARG A 113 6.50 23.51 6.83
C ARG A 113 5.91 24.41 5.74
N ASP A 114 6.67 25.41 5.28
CA ASP A 114 6.24 26.34 4.22
C ASP A 114 6.09 25.65 2.86
N GLU A 115 6.95 24.68 2.53
CA GLU A 115 6.81 23.87 1.32
C GLU A 115 5.57 22.97 1.39
N LEU A 116 5.27 22.37 2.55
CA LEU A 116 4.01 21.64 2.77
C LEU A 116 2.80 22.57 2.61
N LEU A 117 2.81 23.73 3.28
CA LEU A 117 1.73 24.72 3.22
C LEU A 117 1.43 25.17 1.78
N LYS A 118 2.49 25.49 1.02
CA LYS A 118 2.41 25.93 -0.36
C LYS A 118 2.00 24.81 -1.32
N SER A 119 2.60 23.63 -1.21
CA SER A 119 2.41 22.54 -2.17
C SER A 119 1.12 21.75 -1.96
N LEU A 120 0.59 21.71 -0.74
CA LEU A 120 -0.62 20.94 -0.41
C LEU A 120 -1.88 21.80 -0.32
N TYR A 121 -1.76 23.06 0.13
CA TYR A 121 -2.92 23.93 0.38
C TYR A 121 -2.85 25.29 -0.35
N GLY A 122 -1.77 25.58 -1.08
CA GLY A 122 -1.60 26.86 -1.78
C GLY A 122 -1.31 28.06 -0.86
N ILE A 123 -0.98 27.82 0.41
CA ILE A 123 -0.78 28.84 1.43
C ILE A 123 0.68 29.34 1.38
N GLY A 124 0.87 30.66 1.29
CA GLY A 124 2.20 31.29 1.23
C GLY A 124 2.70 31.81 2.59
N PRO A 125 3.99 32.17 2.73
CA PRO A 125 4.60 32.52 4.02
C PRO A 125 4.06 33.79 4.70
N GLN A 126 3.29 34.62 3.98
CA GLN A 126 2.66 35.85 4.50
C GLN A 126 1.14 35.70 4.67
N ALA A 127 0.60 34.50 4.51
CA ALA A 127 -0.81 34.23 4.74
C ALA A 127 -1.14 34.14 6.24
N VAL A 128 -2.43 34.20 6.56
CA VAL A 128 -2.97 33.79 7.87
C VAL A 128 -2.59 32.32 8.17
N SER A 129 -2.56 31.96 9.46
CA SER A 129 -2.26 30.59 9.88
C SER A 129 -3.26 29.60 9.25
N PHE A 130 -2.81 28.38 8.96
CA PHE A 130 -3.65 27.30 8.44
C PHE A 130 -4.93 27.07 9.27
N TYR A 131 -4.84 27.33 10.58
CA TYR A 131 -5.93 27.13 11.54
C TYR A 131 -6.76 28.39 11.83
N ASP A 132 -6.38 29.56 11.28
CA ASP A 132 -7.08 30.82 11.54
C ASP A 132 -8.50 30.81 10.98
N GLY A 133 -9.46 31.25 11.78
CA GLY A 133 -10.88 31.28 11.40
C GLY A 133 -11.60 29.93 11.49
N PHE A 134 -10.94 28.84 11.91
CA PHE A 134 -11.65 27.61 12.24
C PHE A 134 -12.60 27.85 13.43
N ALA A 135 -13.87 27.51 13.24
CA ALA A 135 -14.88 27.50 14.27
C ALA A 135 -15.52 26.10 14.30
N PHE A 136 -15.53 25.44 15.45
CA PHE A 136 -16.11 24.11 15.60
C PHE A 136 -17.60 24.13 15.18
N PRO A 137 -18.01 23.42 14.11
CA PRO A 137 -19.26 23.73 13.41
C PRO A 137 -20.53 23.12 14.03
N TYR A 138 -20.43 22.53 15.23
CA TYR A 138 -21.51 21.78 15.88
C TYR A 138 -21.67 22.15 17.36
N ASP A 139 -22.72 21.62 18.00
CA ASP A 139 -22.93 21.71 19.44
C ASP A 139 -21.68 21.24 20.20
N GLN A 140 -21.22 22.02 21.18
CA GLN A 140 -20.09 21.62 22.02
C GLN A 140 -20.35 20.32 22.79
N ALA A 141 -21.62 19.91 22.97
CA ALA A 141 -21.98 18.62 23.52
C ALA A 141 -21.52 17.41 22.67
N VAL A 142 -21.38 17.56 21.34
CA VAL A 142 -20.87 16.48 20.45
C VAL A 142 -19.35 16.47 20.33
N ARG A 143 -18.64 17.35 21.05
CA ARG A 143 -17.17 17.41 21.06
C ARG A 143 -16.56 16.20 21.75
N TYR A 144 -15.56 15.62 21.11
CA TYR A 144 -14.81 14.46 21.56
C TYR A 144 -13.33 14.84 21.80
N PRO A 145 -13.02 15.44 22.97
CA PRO A 145 -11.65 15.83 23.31
C PRO A 145 -10.75 14.62 23.55
N THR A 146 -9.44 14.81 23.38
CA THR A 146 -8.41 13.78 23.63
C THR A 146 -8.43 13.21 25.05
N SER A 147 -9.02 13.91 26.03
CA SER A 147 -9.24 13.38 27.38
C SER A 147 -10.25 12.22 27.45
N LYS A 148 -11.10 12.04 26.42
CA LYS A 148 -12.04 10.90 26.32
C LYS A 148 -11.42 9.65 25.68
N TYR A 149 -10.27 9.75 25.02
CA TYR A 149 -9.63 8.63 24.31
C TYR A 149 -8.11 8.70 24.36
N VAL A 150 -7.49 7.65 24.90
CA VAL A 150 -6.04 7.52 25.08
C VAL A 150 -5.56 6.26 24.37
N SER A 151 -4.99 6.44 23.17
CA SER A 151 -4.46 5.35 22.33
C SER A 151 -3.28 4.61 22.97
N ASN A 152 -2.91 3.47 22.38
CA ASN A 152 -1.74 2.70 22.80
C ASN A 152 -0.46 3.54 22.67
N PHE A 153 -0.25 4.21 21.53
CA PHE A 153 0.78 5.23 21.35
C PHE A 153 0.90 6.24 22.49
N VAL A 154 -0.20 6.88 22.92
CA VAL A 154 -0.15 7.89 24.01
C VAL A 154 0.35 7.28 25.32
N ARG A 155 0.10 5.98 25.56
CA ARG A 155 0.59 5.25 26.75
C ARG A 155 2.05 4.84 26.64
N ASP A 156 2.54 4.58 25.43
CA ASP A 156 3.91 4.06 25.19
C ASP A 156 4.90 5.09 24.59
N HIS A 157 4.47 6.31 24.32
CA HIS A 157 5.20 7.31 23.54
C HIS A 157 6.66 7.50 23.92
N GLN A 158 7.01 7.44 25.21
CA GLN A 158 8.42 7.56 25.63
C GLN A 158 9.27 6.39 25.11
N ASN A 159 8.76 5.15 25.15
CA ASN A 159 9.47 4.01 24.58
C ASN A 159 9.53 4.08 23.05
N VAL A 160 8.51 4.65 22.39
CA VAL A 160 8.54 4.92 20.95
C VAL A 160 9.62 5.95 20.60
N PHE A 161 9.69 7.05 21.35
CA PHE A 161 10.69 8.10 21.15
C PHE A 161 12.12 7.59 21.40
N ASP A 162 12.35 6.87 22.51
CA ASP A 162 13.61 6.18 22.81
C ASP A 162 14.03 5.25 21.65
N LEU A 163 13.06 4.48 21.09
CA LEU A 163 13.32 3.53 20.01
C LEU A 163 13.75 4.26 18.73
N ILE A 164 13.05 5.32 18.32
CA ILE A 164 13.40 6.13 17.14
C ILE A 164 14.82 6.69 17.29
N GLU A 165 15.11 7.33 18.41
CA GLU A 165 16.42 7.93 18.68
C GLU A 165 17.55 6.87 18.66
N SER A 166 17.30 5.70 19.25
CA SER A 166 18.26 4.58 19.24
C SER A 166 18.49 4.01 17.83
N LEU A 167 17.45 3.94 17.00
CA LEU A 167 17.54 3.44 15.63
C LEU A 167 18.22 4.44 14.71
N MET A 168 17.98 5.74 14.84
CA MET A 168 18.39 6.72 13.83
C MET A 168 19.86 7.16 13.94
N LEU A 169 20.52 6.93 15.11
CA LEU A 169 21.91 7.31 15.41
C LEU A 169 22.16 8.81 15.15
N PRO A 170 21.81 9.69 16.10
CA PRO A 170 21.70 11.11 15.85
C PRO A 170 23.02 11.74 15.42
N LYS A 171 22.96 12.45 14.29
CA LYS A 171 23.47 13.83 14.27
C LYS A 171 22.30 14.72 14.65
N GLU A 172 22.59 15.88 15.26
CA GLU A 172 21.61 16.96 15.34
C GLU A 172 21.12 17.29 13.90
N ASP A 173 19.86 17.70 13.77
CA ASP A 173 19.15 18.03 12.51
C ASP A 173 18.67 16.87 11.58
N ASP A 174 18.81 15.59 11.94
CA ASP A 174 18.43 14.47 11.03
C ASP A 174 16.92 14.13 10.99
N ILE A 175 16.05 14.74 11.81
CA ILE A 175 14.59 14.53 11.77
C ILE A 175 13.89 15.87 11.59
N ARG A 176 13.21 16.07 10.46
CA ARG A 176 12.57 17.34 10.06
C ARG A 176 11.14 17.15 9.54
N PHE A 177 10.81 15.96 9.04
CA PHE A 177 9.48 15.63 8.53
C PHE A 177 9.01 14.25 9.05
N ILE A 178 7.92 14.29 9.81
CA ILE A 178 7.26 13.11 10.39
C ILE A 178 5.88 12.97 9.73
N VAL A 179 5.52 11.74 9.38
CA VAL A 179 4.18 11.40 8.88
C VAL A 179 3.49 10.47 9.87
N GLU A 180 2.27 10.81 10.25
CA GLU A 180 1.35 9.98 11.01
C GLU A 180 0.18 9.61 10.08
N ALA A 181 0.11 8.36 9.66
CA ALA A 181 -1.02 7.82 8.91
C ALA A 181 -1.98 7.14 9.90
N GLY A 182 -3.25 7.56 9.89
CA GLY A 182 -4.20 7.22 10.94
C GLY A 182 -3.97 8.14 12.14
N SER A 183 -4.87 9.11 12.32
CA SER A 183 -4.73 10.19 13.29
C SER A 183 -5.96 10.34 14.19
N PHE A 184 -7.11 9.83 13.75
CA PHE A 184 -8.37 9.81 14.48
C PHE A 184 -8.67 11.21 15.07
N VAL A 185 -8.96 11.32 16.37
CA VAL A 185 -9.21 12.61 17.04
C VAL A 185 -7.93 13.36 17.49
N GLY A 186 -6.74 12.93 17.07
CA GLY A 186 -5.48 13.66 17.30
C GLY A 186 -4.85 13.46 18.69
N SER A 187 -5.14 12.34 19.35
CA SER A 187 -4.56 12.03 20.68
C SER A 187 -3.05 11.75 20.62
N SER A 188 -2.63 10.95 19.64
CA SER A 188 -1.23 10.64 19.30
C SER A 188 -0.51 11.85 18.71
N ALA A 189 -1.12 12.56 17.75
CA ALA A 189 -0.60 13.80 17.16
C ALA A 189 -0.16 14.84 18.22
N ASN A 190 -0.99 15.09 19.23
CA ASN A 190 -0.66 16.01 20.34
C ASN A 190 0.50 15.53 21.22
N VAL A 191 0.85 14.24 21.20
CA VAL A 191 2.03 13.70 21.87
C VAL A 191 3.24 13.73 20.95
N TRP A 192 3.09 13.41 19.66
CA TRP A 192 4.10 13.58 18.61
C TRP A 192 4.70 14.98 18.59
N VAL A 193 3.89 16.01 18.84
CA VAL A 193 4.33 17.42 18.94
C VAL A 193 5.47 17.61 19.93
N LYS A 194 5.54 16.85 21.03
CA LYS A 194 6.67 16.90 21.98
C LYS A 194 7.97 16.42 21.34
N PHE A 195 7.91 15.35 20.54
CA PHE A 195 9.04 14.82 19.80
C PHE A 195 9.44 15.76 18.67
N ALA A 196 8.48 16.16 17.86
CA ALA A 196 8.67 17.05 16.72
C ALA A 196 9.34 18.38 17.14
N ARG A 197 8.89 19.02 18.24
CA ARG A 197 9.52 20.25 18.76
C ARG A 197 10.97 20.06 19.20
N ARG A 198 11.35 18.90 19.77
CA ARG A 198 12.76 18.62 20.13
C ARG A 198 13.68 18.53 18.90
N HIS A 199 13.13 18.20 17.73
CA HIS A 199 13.87 18.08 16.47
C HIS A 199 13.57 19.22 15.47
N ASN A 200 12.79 20.23 15.86
CA ASN A 200 12.28 21.27 14.95
C ASN A 200 11.58 20.71 13.69
N ALA A 201 10.88 19.59 13.85
CA ALA A 201 10.22 18.86 12.77
C ALA A 201 8.75 19.28 12.57
N THR A 202 8.24 19.12 11.35
CA THR A 202 6.82 19.23 11.03
C THR A 202 6.16 17.85 11.09
N LEU A 203 4.95 17.77 11.66
CA LEU A 203 4.11 16.57 11.64
C LEU A 203 3.00 16.72 10.60
N LEU A 204 2.92 15.79 9.66
CA LEU A 204 1.79 15.67 8.74
C LEU A 204 0.93 14.47 9.13
N CYS A 205 -0.29 14.76 9.57
CA CYS A 205 -1.32 13.79 9.90
C CYS A 205 -2.16 13.48 8.65
N ILE A 206 -2.23 12.21 8.25
CA ILE A 206 -2.95 11.72 7.06
C ILE A 206 -4.03 10.76 7.51
N ASP A 207 -5.29 11.10 7.25
CA ASP A 207 -6.45 10.30 7.64
C ASP A 207 -7.63 10.64 6.70
N THR A 208 -8.58 9.74 6.51
CA THR A 208 -9.85 10.09 5.86
C THR A 208 -10.74 10.91 6.80
N TRP A 209 -10.59 10.69 8.12
CA TRP A 209 -11.51 11.08 9.17
C TRP A 209 -12.95 10.55 8.97
N GLU A 210 -13.10 9.51 8.14
CA GLU A 210 -14.37 8.81 7.89
C GLU A 210 -14.56 7.59 8.80
N GLY A 211 -13.51 7.15 9.49
CA GLY A 211 -13.55 5.98 10.39
C GLY A 211 -13.58 4.63 9.65
N ASP A 212 -13.21 3.56 10.35
CA ASP A 212 -13.22 2.20 9.79
C ASP A 212 -14.61 1.53 9.90
N VAL A 213 -14.74 0.32 9.34
CA VAL A 213 -16.00 -0.45 9.42
C VAL A 213 -16.47 -0.67 10.87
N ASN A 214 -15.54 -0.89 11.81
CA ASN A 214 -15.86 -1.08 13.22
C ASN A 214 -16.47 0.19 13.84
N MET A 215 -15.94 1.37 13.50
CA MET A 215 -16.47 2.67 13.93
C MET A 215 -17.88 2.95 13.38
N TRP A 216 -18.17 2.48 12.16
CA TRP A 216 -19.50 2.57 11.58
C TRP A 216 -20.52 1.61 12.18
N VAL A 217 -20.15 0.38 12.54
CA VAL A 217 -21.13 -0.64 12.98
C VAL A 217 -21.26 -0.77 14.50
N LEU A 218 -20.19 -0.55 15.28
CA LEU A 218 -20.20 -0.87 16.71
C LEU A 218 -20.71 0.29 17.59
N PRO A 219 -21.52 0.03 18.64
CA PRO A 219 -22.15 1.10 19.44
C PRO A 219 -21.17 2.04 20.15
N GLN A 220 -20.03 1.55 20.62
CA GLN A 220 -19.06 2.35 21.39
C GLN A 220 -18.44 3.49 20.59
N PHE A 221 -18.42 3.39 19.26
CA PHE A 221 -17.86 4.43 18.39
C PHE A 221 -18.89 5.50 17.95
N LYS A 222 -20.18 5.33 18.26
CA LYS A 222 -21.21 6.31 17.89
C LYS A 222 -21.00 7.69 18.51
N GLN A 223 -20.47 7.74 19.75
CA GLN A 223 -20.08 8.98 20.42
C GLN A 223 -18.81 9.62 19.81
N PRO A 224 -17.67 8.91 19.66
CA PRO A 224 -16.50 9.44 18.96
C PRO A 224 -16.79 9.94 17.54
N MET A 225 -17.57 9.18 16.76
CA MET A 225 -17.91 9.51 15.38
C MET A 225 -18.87 10.70 15.26
N SER A 226 -19.71 10.95 16.28
CA SER A 226 -20.71 12.04 16.33
C SER A 226 -21.55 12.21 15.04
N ILE A 227 -21.93 11.09 14.41
CA ILE A 227 -22.48 11.07 13.04
C ILE A 227 -23.72 11.96 12.92
N THR A 228 -23.64 13.01 12.11
CA THR A 228 -24.78 13.90 11.80
C THR A 228 -24.94 14.02 10.29
N TYR A 229 -26.18 13.99 9.79
CA TYR A 229 -26.50 14.02 8.36
C TYR A 229 -25.77 12.95 7.52
N GLY A 230 -25.42 11.81 8.12
CA GLY A 230 -24.71 10.72 7.46
C GLY A 230 -23.18 10.88 7.39
N ARG A 231 -22.61 11.92 8.01
CA ARG A 231 -21.16 12.17 8.05
C ARG A 231 -20.63 12.13 9.49
N GLY A 232 -19.47 11.50 9.70
CA GLY A 232 -18.74 11.54 10.97
C GLY A 232 -17.91 12.83 11.11
N HIS A 233 -17.72 13.29 12.34
CA HIS A 233 -17.06 14.57 12.66
C HIS A 233 -15.67 14.39 13.30
N LEU A 234 -14.97 13.32 12.94
CA LEU A 234 -13.63 13.06 13.47
C LEU A 234 -12.64 14.17 13.06
N TYR A 235 -12.77 14.72 11.84
CA TYR A 235 -11.92 15.81 11.35
C TYR A 235 -12.10 17.09 12.18
N ASP A 236 -13.34 17.51 12.43
CA ASP A 236 -13.62 18.71 13.21
C ASP A 236 -13.12 18.57 14.66
N ASN A 237 -13.24 17.36 15.23
CA ASN A 237 -12.68 17.03 16.53
C ASN A 237 -11.14 17.03 16.52
N PHE A 238 -10.50 16.47 15.48
CA PHE A 238 -9.06 16.52 15.30
C PHE A 238 -8.56 17.97 15.24
N ILE A 239 -9.13 18.82 14.38
CA ILE A 239 -8.72 20.21 14.22
C ILE A 239 -8.88 20.96 15.56
N GLN A 240 -10.01 20.82 16.23
CA GLN A 240 -10.22 21.44 17.54
C GLN A 240 -9.20 20.94 18.58
N ASN A 241 -8.93 19.63 18.62
CA ASN A 241 -7.97 19.04 19.55
C ASN A 241 -6.51 19.45 19.28
N ILE A 242 -6.13 19.77 18.04
CA ILE A 242 -4.82 20.38 17.71
C ILE A 242 -4.75 21.84 18.19
N ILE A 243 -5.85 22.59 18.07
CA ILE A 243 -5.95 23.96 18.59
C ILE A 243 -5.87 23.96 20.13
N ASP A 244 -6.66 23.11 20.80
CA ASP A 244 -6.69 23.00 22.26
C ASP A 244 -5.35 22.54 22.84
N GLY A 245 -4.65 21.64 22.14
CA GLY A 245 -3.32 21.16 22.51
C GLY A 245 -2.20 22.19 22.27
N ASN A 246 -2.51 23.34 21.69
CA ASN A 246 -1.54 24.34 21.23
C ASN A 246 -0.46 23.70 20.34
N SER A 247 -0.92 23.00 19.30
CA SER A 247 -0.11 22.15 18.41
C SER A 247 -0.13 22.63 16.94
N THR A 248 -0.76 23.78 16.68
CA THR A 248 -1.04 24.34 15.34
C THR A 248 0.20 24.83 14.59
N ASP A 249 1.30 25.09 15.29
CA ASP A 249 2.63 25.43 14.79
C ASP A 249 3.37 24.23 14.17
N VAL A 250 3.09 23.02 14.66
CA VAL A 250 3.81 21.78 14.29
C VAL A 250 3.00 20.90 13.35
N VAL A 251 1.70 20.77 13.59
CA VAL A 251 0.83 19.81 12.90
C VAL A 251 0.26 20.42 11.61
N LEU A 252 0.04 19.57 10.60
CA LEU A 252 -0.75 19.83 9.39
C LEU A 252 -1.62 18.58 9.08
N PRO A 253 -2.90 18.73 8.71
CA PRO A 253 -3.78 17.60 8.37
C PRO A 253 -4.01 17.45 6.86
N MET A 254 -3.95 16.23 6.33
CA MET A 254 -4.28 15.90 4.94
C MET A 254 -5.45 14.92 4.89
N ALA A 255 -6.64 15.41 4.55
CA ALA A 255 -7.89 14.65 4.53
C ALA A 255 -8.02 13.77 3.28
N VAL A 256 -7.33 12.62 3.29
CA VAL A 256 -7.28 11.63 2.21
C VAL A 256 -7.04 10.23 2.80
N SER A 257 -7.37 9.16 2.06
CA SER A 257 -6.94 7.83 2.46
C SER A 257 -5.42 7.73 2.47
N SER A 258 -4.89 6.94 3.40
CA SER A 258 -3.46 6.81 3.64
C SER A 258 -2.64 6.47 2.38
N LEU A 259 -3.12 5.53 1.55
CA LEU A 259 -2.48 5.21 0.25
C LEU A 259 -2.51 6.37 -0.76
N VAL A 260 -3.51 7.25 -0.71
CA VAL A 260 -3.54 8.48 -1.52
C VAL A 260 -2.53 9.49 -0.96
N GLY A 261 -2.44 9.65 0.36
CA GLY A 261 -1.44 10.49 1.02
C GLY A 261 0.00 10.08 0.66
N ALA A 262 0.33 8.79 0.77
CA ALA A 262 1.63 8.26 0.38
C ALA A 262 1.96 8.55 -1.11
N LYS A 263 0.96 8.41 -2.02
CA LYS A 263 1.12 8.75 -3.45
C LYS A 263 1.29 10.25 -3.69
N ILE A 264 0.61 11.11 -2.93
CA ILE A 264 0.80 12.57 -2.99
C ILE A 264 2.23 12.92 -2.57
N LEU A 265 2.72 12.40 -1.44
CA LEU A 265 4.09 12.64 -0.97
C LEU A 265 5.13 12.15 -1.99
N TRP A 266 4.93 10.95 -2.55
CA TRP A 266 5.76 10.40 -3.63
C TRP A 266 5.81 11.36 -4.85
N ALA A 267 4.67 11.90 -5.26
CA ALA A 267 4.56 12.80 -6.40
C ALA A 267 5.20 14.17 -6.13
N GLN A 268 5.16 14.67 -4.89
CA GLN A 268 5.85 15.91 -4.50
C GLN A 268 7.38 15.74 -4.32
N LYS A 269 7.87 14.48 -4.24
CA LYS A 269 9.23 14.08 -3.81
C LYS A 269 9.53 14.39 -2.34
N PHE A 270 8.49 14.42 -1.52
CA PHE A 270 8.61 14.58 -0.07
C PHE A 270 8.91 13.22 0.57
N SER A 271 10.02 13.17 1.31
CA SER A 271 10.56 11.96 1.93
C SER A 271 10.57 12.11 3.45
N PRO A 272 9.69 11.41 4.18
CA PRO A 272 9.69 11.45 5.64
C PRO A 272 10.95 10.81 6.23
N ASP A 273 11.32 11.31 7.41
CA ASP A 273 12.38 10.77 8.26
C ASP A 273 11.83 9.66 9.17
N VAL A 274 10.59 9.86 9.63
CA VAL A 274 9.82 8.92 10.45
C VAL A 274 8.41 8.79 9.86
N VAL A 275 7.91 7.56 9.73
CA VAL A 275 6.50 7.26 9.43
C VAL A 275 5.92 6.43 10.56
N TYR A 276 4.73 6.78 11.03
CA TYR A 276 3.90 5.97 11.91
C TYR A 276 2.60 5.58 11.20
N ILE A 277 2.20 4.32 11.28
CA ILE A 277 1.01 3.75 10.62
C ILE A 277 0.10 3.13 11.69
N ASP A 278 -1.14 3.64 11.79
CA ASP A 278 -2.19 3.22 12.72
C ASP A 278 -3.58 3.47 12.08
N THR A 279 -3.75 2.89 10.89
CA THR A 279 -4.77 3.23 9.88
C THR A 279 -5.91 2.24 9.79
N ALA A 280 -5.57 0.95 9.69
CA ALA A 280 -6.50 -0.14 9.42
C ALA A 280 -5.96 -1.46 9.96
N HIS A 281 -6.89 -2.36 10.27
CA HIS A 281 -6.62 -3.63 10.95
C HIS A 281 -7.07 -4.86 10.13
N GLU A 282 -7.38 -4.67 8.84
CA GLU A 282 -7.73 -5.74 7.91
C GLU A 282 -6.50 -6.25 7.11
N GLN A 283 -6.50 -7.55 6.81
CA GLN A 283 -5.37 -8.21 6.16
C GLN A 283 -5.23 -7.75 4.70
N GLY A 284 -4.02 -7.33 4.32
CA GLY A 284 -3.68 -6.79 3.01
C GLY A 284 -3.68 -5.26 2.97
N GLU A 285 -4.41 -4.58 3.86
CA GLU A 285 -4.42 -3.11 3.92
C GLU A 285 -3.11 -2.60 4.52
N THR A 286 -2.74 -3.10 5.70
CA THR A 286 -1.46 -2.78 6.35
C THR A 286 -0.28 -3.14 5.44
N LEU A 287 -0.31 -4.29 4.76
CA LEU A 287 0.74 -4.68 3.80
C LEU A 287 0.92 -3.65 2.68
N GLY A 288 -0.18 -3.19 2.08
CA GLY A 288 -0.15 -2.19 1.02
C GLY A 288 0.45 -0.86 1.48
N GLU A 289 0.14 -0.44 2.70
CA GLU A 289 0.66 0.78 3.32
C GLU A 289 2.14 0.66 3.68
N LEU A 290 2.57 -0.47 4.27
CA LEU A 290 3.98 -0.76 4.52
C LEU A 290 4.81 -0.61 3.24
N PHE A 291 4.36 -1.16 2.11
CA PHE A 291 5.04 -0.96 0.83
C PHE A 291 5.03 0.49 0.35
N ALA A 292 3.89 1.19 0.44
CA ALA A 292 3.74 2.57 -0.04
C ALA A 292 4.61 3.57 0.75
N TYR A 293 4.57 3.53 2.09
CA TYR A 293 5.37 4.40 2.93
C TYR A 293 6.85 4.02 2.91
N TRP A 294 7.17 2.72 2.82
CA TRP A 294 8.57 2.30 2.69
C TRP A 294 9.23 2.81 1.41
N GLU A 295 8.48 3.05 0.33
CA GLU A 295 9.05 3.64 -0.87
C GLU A 295 9.51 5.09 -0.63
N ILE A 296 8.67 5.91 0.01
CA ILE A 296 8.93 7.35 0.24
C ILE A 296 9.83 7.65 1.44
N LEU A 297 9.85 6.79 2.47
CA LEU A 297 10.73 6.92 3.65
C LEU A 297 12.20 7.07 3.23
N ARG A 298 12.96 8.00 3.80
CA ARG A 298 14.37 8.18 3.41
C ARG A 298 15.25 6.99 3.81
N PRO A 299 16.38 6.73 3.12
CA PRO A 299 17.39 5.79 3.61
C PRO A 299 17.88 6.18 5.01
N GLY A 300 17.90 5.23 5.94
CA GLY A 300 18.21 5.46 7.35
C GLY A 300 17.03 5.90 8.23
N GLY A 301 15.89 6.28 7.64
CA GLY A 301 14.65 6.61 8.36
C GLY A 301 13.98 5.39 9.00
N VAL A 302 12.94 5.64 9.80
CA VAL A 302 12.23 4.59 10.56
C VAL A 302 10.75 4.57 10.20
N LEU A 303 10.23 3.38 9.89
CA LEU A 303 8.79 3.09 9.84
C LEU A 303 8.38 2.48 11.18
N ILE A 304 7.22 2.87 11.70
CA ILE A 304 6.67 2.45 12.99
C ILE A 304 5.20 2.08 12.79
N GLY A 305 4.67 1.15 13.57
CA GLY A 305 3.23 0.97 13.71
C GLY A 305 2.84 0.36 15.05
N ASP A 306 1.57 0.49 15.43
CA ASP A 306 1.01 -0.09 16.64
C ASP A 306 0.45 -1.50 16.36
N ASP A 307 -0.28 -2.07 17.33
CA ASP A 307 -1.30 -3.11 17.12
C ASP A 307 -0.85 -4.49 16.60
N TYR A 308 0.46 -4.69 16.39
CA TYR A 308 1.08 -5.97 15.99
C TYR A 308 0.70 -7.14 16.89
N ASP A 309 0.78 -6.98 18.22
CA ASP A 309 0.40 -8.06 19.17
C ASP A 309 -1.12 -8.14 19.44
N TYR A 310 -1.91 -7.16 18.95
CA TYR A 310 -3.36 -7.10 19.17
C TYR A 310 -4.17 -7.67 18.00
N PHE A 311 -3.74 -7.44 16.76
CA PHE A 311 -4.48 -7.80 15.56
C PHE A 311 -3.70 -8.80 14.69
N PRO A 312 -4.15 -10.07 14.58
CA PRO A 312 -3.47 -11.09 13.78
C PRO A 312 -3.25 -10.73 12.30
N ALA A 313 -4.12 -9.89 11.73
CA ALA A 313 -3.99 -9.36 10.38
C ALA A 313 -2.79 -8.38 10.25
N VAL A 314 -2.67 -7.41 11.16
CA VAL A 314 -1.53 -6.49 11.23
C VAL A 314 -0.23 -7.27 11.41
N LYS A 315 -0.22 -8.27 12.31
CA LYS A 315 0.94 -9.16 12.50
C LYS A 315 1.33 -9.89 11.22
N HIS A 316 0.36 -10.51 10.55
CA HIS A 316 0.57 -11.24 9.30
C HIS A 316 1.26 -10.35 8.25
N ASP A 317 0.73 -9.16 8.04
CA ASP A 317 1.20 -8.22 7.02
C ASP A 317 2.59 -7.65 7.33
N VAL A 318 2.86 -7.33 8.60
CA VAL A 318 4.19 -6.90 9.05
C VAL A 318 5.21 -8.04 8.88
N ASP A 319 4.86 -9.28 9.24
CA ASP A 319 5.74 -10.44 9.08
C ASP A 319 6.03 -10.73 7.60
N GLU A 320 5.00 -10.67 6.72
CA GLU A 320 5.16 -10.85 5.27
C GLU A 320 6.06 -9.76 4.67
N PHE A 321 5.82 -8.49 5.03
CA PHE A 321 6.63 -7.37 4.57
C PHE A 321 8.10 -7.48 5.00
N VAL A 322 8.36 -7.78 6.27
CA VAL A 322 9.70 -7.95 6.83
C VAL A 322 10.44 -9.11 6.16
N ALA A 323 9.76 -10.25 5.96
CA ALA A 323 10.32 -11.40 5.27
C ALA A 323 10.62 -11.09 3.79
N TYR A 324 9.68 -10.49 3.06
CA TYR A 324 9.84 -10.13 1.65
C TYR A 324 11.01 -9.16 1.42
N LYS A 325 11.17 -8.16 2.31
CA LYS A 325 12.25 -7.16 2.22
C LYS A 325 13.57 -7.62 2.85
N ASN A 326 13.59 -8.78 3.54
CA ASN A 326 14.71 -9.25 4.36
C ASN A 326 15.20 -8.20 5.37
N LEU A 327 14.28 -7.70 6.20
CA LEU A 327 14.51 -6.64 7.18
C LEU A 327 14.60 -7.19 8.61
N HIS A 328 15.06 -6.33 9.53
CA HIS A 328 14.99 -6.59 10.96
C HIS A 328 13.81 -5.83 11.56
N LEU A 329 12.95 -6.54 12.30
CA LEU A 329 11.85 -5.99 13.08
C LEU A 329 12.36 -5.70 14.51
N SER A 330 12.16 -4.48 14.97
CA SER A 330 12.45 -4.04 16.34
C SER A 330 11.15 -3.66 17.05
N PHE A 331 11.19 -3.60 18.38
CA PHE A 331 10.01 -3.29 19.21
C PHE A 331 10.37 -2.30 20.30
N THR A 332 9.36 -1.56 20.78
CA THR A 332 9.48 -0.79 22.01
C THR A 332 9.72 -1.70 23.21
N LYS A 333 10.24 -1.14 24.31
CA LYS A 333 10.46 -1.89 25.57
C LYS A 333 9.16 -2.51 26.14
N SER A 334 7.99 -2.00 25.74
CA SER A 334 6.68 -2.52 26.12
C SER A 334 6.22 -3.71 25.26
N GLY A 335 6.85 -3.95 24.11
CA GLY A 335 6.44 -4.91 23.07
C GLY A 335 5.34 -4.40 22.12
N LYS A 336 4.63 -3.30 22.45
CA LYS A 336 3.38 -2.93 21.76
C LYS A 336 3.58 -2.37 20.36
N THR A 337 4.55 -1.48 20.22
CA THR A 337 4.80 -0.74 18.98
C THR A 337 6.02 -1.34 18.29
N PHE A 338 5.87 -1.71 17.02
CA PHE A 338 6.96 -2.23 16.20
C PHE A 338 7.65 -1.09 15.44
N ALA A 339 8.92 -1.28 15.08
CA ALA A 339 9.67 -0.38 14.23
C ALA A 339 10.59 -1.13 13.27
N ILE A 340 10.74 -0.58 12.06
CA ILE A 340 11.57 -1.10 10.99
C ILE A 340 12.44 0.03 10.47
N LYS A 341 13.76 -0.08 10.67
CA LYS A 341 14.72 0.91 10.15
C LYS A 341 15.01 0.64 8.67
N LYS A 342 14.83 1.64 7.81
CA LYS A 342 15.24 1.56 6.41
C LYS A 342 16.76 1.56 6.31
N PRO A 343 17.38 0.59 5.60
CA PRO A 343 18.82 0.60 5.38
C PRO A 343 19.28 1.94 4.78
N ARG A 344 20.44 2.42 5.22
CA ARG A 344 21.13 3.52 4.51
C ARG A 344 21.58 2.96 3.16
N SER A 345 21.46 3.75 2.10
CA SER A 345 22.04 3.39 0.80
C SER A 345 23.55 3.23 0.97
N ASN A 346 24.12 2.17 0.41
CA ASN A 346 25.58 2.04 0.30
C ASN A 346 26.09 3.24 -0.50
N SER A 347 26.93 4.06 0.15
CA SER A 347 27.64 5.21 -0.42
C SER A 347 28.77 4.77 -1.34
#